data_AF-A0A1C5FXE3-F1
#
_entry.id   AF-A0A1C5FXE3-F1
#
_cell.length_a   1.000
_cell.length_b   1.000
_cell.length_c   1.000
_cell.angle_alpha   90.00
_cell.angle_beta   90.00
_cell.angle_gamma   90.00
#
_symmetry.space_group_name_H-M   'P 1'
#
loop_
_entity.id
_entity.type
_entity.pdbx_description
1 polymer ?
#
loop_
_entity_poly.entity_id
_entity_poly.type
_entity_poly.pdbx_seq_one_letter_code
_entity_poly.pdbx_strand_id
1 'polypeptide(L)'
;MAVSLSKGGNVSLTKEAPGLTAVTVGLGWDVRTTTGTDFDLDASAIAVNTTGKVYSDQHFIFFNNKSTPDQTIVHTGDNVTGQGEGDDEQINVNLAGLPADIEKIVFPVSIYDAESRSQNFGQVRNAFIRIVNQAGGTEIARYDLSEDAATETAMVFGELYR
;
A
#
# COMPACT_ATOMS: atom_id res chain seq x y z
N MET A 1 14.39 -6.83 12.85
CA MET A 1 13.32 -6.14 13.61
C MET A 1 12.75 -5.13 12.64
N ALA A 2 11.48 -5.25 12.27
CA ALA A 2 10.87 -4.32 11.33
C ALA A 2 10.87 -2.90 11.92
N VAL A 3 11.09 -1.89 11.08
CA VAL A 3 11.01 -0.51 11.52
C VAL A 3 9.54 -0.13 11.60
N SER A 4 9.05 0.12 12.82
CA SER A 4 7.76 0.79 13.01
C SER A 4 7.92 2.24 12.56
N LEU A 5 7.29 2.60 11.44
CA LEU A 5 7.27 3.97 10.95
C LEU A 5 6.21 4.77 11.72
N SER A 6 6.58 5.96 12.16
CA SER A 6 5.62 6.98 12.62
C SER A 6 5.28 7.93 11.47
N LYS A 7 4.18 8.68 11.60
CA LYS A 7 3.75 9.64 10.58
C LYS A 7 4.90 10.61 10.21
N GLY A 8 5.27 10.65 8.94
CA GLY A 8 6.39 11.46 8.44
C GLY A 8 7.80 10.86 8.65
N GLY A 9 7.88 9.63 9.17
CA GLY A 9 9.12 8.87 9.24
C GLY A 9 9.57 8.44 7.84
N ASN A 10 10.88 8.51 7.59
CA ASN A 10 11.50 7.89 6.43
C ASN A 10 12.33 6.69 6.88
N VAL A 11 12.32 5.64 6.07
CA VAL A 11 13.21 4.50 6.23
C VAL A 11 14.01 4.33 4.96
N SER A 12 15.33 4.22 5.09
CA SER A 12 16.18 3.96 3.95
C SER A 12 16.11 2.48 3.59
N LEU A 13 15.32 2.14 2.57
CA LEU A 13 15.20 0.75 2.10
C LEU A 13 16.57 0.15 1.70
N THR A 14 17.47 0.96 1.15
CA THR A 14 18.84 0.54 0.79
C THR A 14 19.68 0.12 2.00
N LYS A 15 19.41 0.68 3.18
CA LYS A 15 20.11 0.33 4.43
C LYS A 15 19.54 -0.95 5.05
N GLU A 16 18.22 -1.09 5.02
CA GLU A 16 17.50 -2.25 5.57
C GLU A 16 17.69 -3.50 4.69
N ALA A 17 17.74 -3.32 3.38
CA ALA A 17 17.90 -4.39 2.42
C ALA A 17 18.73 -3.92 1.20
N PRO A 18 20.07 -4.08 1.26
CA PRO A 18 20.95 -3.71 0.16
C PRO A 18 20.66 -4.57 -1.08
N GLY A 19 20.40 -3.91 -2.22
CA GLY A 19 20.05 -4.59 -3.48
C GLY A 19 18.58 -4.95 -3.62
N LEU A 20 17.67 -4.15 -3.06
CA LEU A 20 16.23 -4.32 -3.20
C LEU A 20 15.80 -4.43 -4.67
N THR A 21 15.42 -5.63 -5.11
CA THR A 21 14.93 -5.86 -6.47
C THR A 21 13.42 -5.82 -6.54
N ALA A 22 12.74 -6.28 -5.49
CA ALA A 22 11.29 -6.27 -5.41
C ALA A 22 10.82 -6.17 -3.96
N VAL A 23 9.68 -5.52 -3.77
CA VAL A 23 9.00 -5.36 -2.48
C VAL A 23 7.55 -5.76 -2.61
N THR A 24 6.99 -6.23 -1.51
CA THR A 24 5.58 -6.52 -1.37
C THR A 24 5.03 -5.58 -0.31
N VAL A 25 4.07 -4.76 -0.70
CA VAL A 25 3.29 -3.94 0.23
C VAL A 25 2.07 -4.75 0.63
N GLY A 26 1.96 -5.13 1.90
CA GLY A 26 0.82 -5.84 2.45
C GLY A 26 -0.05 -4.89 3.27
N LEU A 27 -1.34 -4.86 2.98
CA LEU A 27 -2.36 -4.15 3.76
C LEU A 27 -3.24 -5.19 4.44
N GLY A 28 -3.49 -5.02 5.73
CA GLY A 28 -4.36 -5.91 6.50
C GLY A 28 -5.27 -5.10 7.42
N TRP A 29 -6.50 -5.54 7.61
CA TRP A 29 -7.46 -4.93 8.52
C TRP A 29 -8.50 -5.92 9.02
N ASP A 30 -9.05 -5.67 10.21
CA ASP A 30 -10.12 -6.52 10.72
C ASP A 30 -11.46 -6.16 10.08
N VAL A 31 -12.22 -7.20 9.75
CA VAL A 31 -13.63 -7.11 9.39
C VAL A 31 -14.44 -6.34 10.44
N ARG A 32 -15.49 -5.68 9.96
CA ARG A 32 -16.42 -4.99 10.85
C ARG A 32 -17.16 -5.99 11.74
N THR A 33 -17.11 -5.79 13.05
CA THR A 33 -17.81 -6.63 14.05
C THR A 33 -19.24 -6.15 14.36
N THR A 34 -19.65 -5.00 13.83
CA THR A 34 -20.97 -4.40 14.05
C THR A 34 -21.84 -4.53 12.81
N THR A 35 -23.17 -4.46 12.99
CA THR A 35 -24.11 -4.48 11.87
C THR A 35 -23.93 -3.26 10.97
N GLY A 36 -23.74 -3.48 9.67
CA GLY A 36 -23.60 -2.43 8.66
C GLY A 36 -22.76 -2.93 7.48
N THR A 37 -22.40 -2.03 6.57
CA THR A 37 -21.53 -2.34 5.44
C THR A 37 -20.11 -2.65 5.91
N ASP A 38 -19.47 -3.62 5.26
CA ASP A 38 -18.09 -4.02 5.49
C ASP A 38 -17.10 -2.89 5.20
N PHE A 39 -15.90 -3.00 5.78
CA PHE A 39 -14.80 -2.10 5.47
C PHE A 39 -14.07 -2.62 4.25
N ASP A 40 -14.10 -1.80 3.23
CA ASP A 40 -13.50 -2.05 1.94
C ASP A 40 -12.36 -1.06 1.79
N LEU A 41 -11.14 -1.53 2.06
CA LEU A 41 -9.94 -0.72 1.94
C LEU A 41 -9.28 -1.11 0.61
N ASP A 42 -9.03 -0.09 -0.21
CA ASP A 42 -8.34 -0.21 -1.47
C ASP A 42 -6.89 0.26 -1.32
N ALA A 43 -5.93 -0.65 -1.48
CA ALA A 43 -4.55 -0.31 -1.75
C ALA A 43 -4.37 0.04 -3.23
N SER A 44 -3.67 1.15 -3.50
CA SER A 44 -3.32 1.55 -4.85
C SER A 44 -1.83 1.88 -4.94
N ALA A 45 -1.29 1.86 -6.16
CA ALA A 45 0.09 2.22 -6.42
C ALA A 45 0.19 3.10 -7.68
N ILE A 46 0.90 4.22 -7.55
CA ILE A 46 1.05 5.23 -8.59
C ILE A 46 2.52 5.37 -8.91
N ALA A 47 2.95 4.96 -10.11
CA ALA A 47 4.30 5.27 -10.56
C ALA A 47 4.39 6.71 -11.06
N VAL A 48 5.34 7.45 -10.51
CA VAL A 48 5.57 8.86 -10.78
C VAL A 48 6.95 9.02 -11.43
N ASN A 49 6.98 9.80 -12.49
CA ASN A 49 8.20 10.10 -13.22
C ASN A 49 9.06 11.16 -12.51
N THR A 50 10.26 11.41 -13.05
CA THR A 50 11.20 12.44 -12.57
C THR A 50 10.63 13.87 -12.59
N THR A 51 9.56 14.12 -13.36
CA THR A 51 8.87 15.42 -13.42
C THR A 51 7.76 15.56 -12.38
N GLY A 52 7.55 14.56 -11.52
CA GLY A 52 6.49 14.56 -10.51
C GLY A 52 5.09 14.30 -11.07
N LYS A 53 4.98 13.77 -12.30
CA LYS A 53 3.71 13.36 -12.92
C LYS A 53 3.59 11.84 -12.97
N VAL A 54 2.36 11.34 -12.96
CA VAL A 54 2.09 9.92 -13.21
C VAL A 54 2.73 9.52 -14.54
N TYR A 55 3.51 8.44 -14.55
CA TYR A 55 4.24 8.00 -15.74
C TYR A 55 3.28 7.69 -16.90
N SER A 56 2.15 7.05 -16.61
CA SER A 56 1.04 6.78 -17.53
C SER A 56 -0.21 6.39 -16.75
N ASP A 57 -1.41 6.58 -17.30
CA ASP A 57 -2.66 6.04 -16.73
C ASP A 57 -2.60 4.53 -16.48
N GLN A 58 -1.82 3.80 -17.29
CA GLN A 58 -1.61 2.35 -17.11
C GLN A 58 -0.67 2.01 -15.94
N HIS A 59 0.09 3.00 -15.46
CA HIS A 59 0.97 2.90 -14.30
C HIS A 59 0.27 3.33 -13.01
N PHE A 60 -1.04 3.49 -13.07
CA PHE A 60 -1.90 3.55 -11.90
C PHE A 60 -2.51 2.17 -11.66
N ILE A 61 -2.07 1.54 -10.58
CA ILE A 61 -2.53 0.23 -10.14
C ILE A 61 -3.52 0.40 -9.01
N PHE A 62 -4.65 -0.26 -9.16
CA PHE A 62 -5.79 -0.25 -8.23
C PHE A 62 -6.65 -1.48 -8.52
N PHE A 63 -7.73 -1.70 -7.77
CA PHE A 63 -8.60 -2.87 -7.88
C PHE A 63 -9.02 -3.22 -9.34
N ASN A 64 -9.27 -2.22 -10.19
CA ASN A 64 -9.66 -2.43 -11.59
C ASN A 64 -8.47 -2.65 -12.54
N ASN A 65 -7.30 -2.12 -12.20
CA ASN A 65 -6.07 -2.26 -12.99
C ASN A 65 -4.99 -2.96 -12.18
N LYS A 66 -5.02 -4.30 -12.18
CA LYS A 66 -4.22 -5.12 -11.26
C LYS A 66 -2.75 -5.25 -11.66
N SER A 67 -2.33 -4.83 -12.84
CA SER A 67 -0.94 -4.98 -13.26
C SER A 67 -0.53 -3.92 -14.26
N THR A 68 0.68 -3.38 -14.09
CA THR A 68 1.28 -2.51 -15.10
C THR A 68 1.61 -3.30 -16.36
N PRO A 69 1.62 -2.66 -17.54
CA PRO A 69 2.08 -3.27 -18.78
C PRO A 69 3.51 -3.85 -18.67
N ASP A 70 4.37 -3.21 -17.88
CA ASP A 70 5.75 -3.65 -17.63
C ASP A 70 5.85 -4.79 -16.58
N GLN A 71 4.72 -5.25 -16.02
CA GLN A 71 4.65 -6.21 -14.91
C GLN A 71 5.52 -5.83 -13.71
N THR A 72 5.82 -4.54 -13.55
CA THR A 72 6.61 -4.01 -12.44
C THR A 72 5.78 -3.90 -11.19
N ILE A 73 4.51 -3.49 -11.30
CA ILE A 73 3.59 -3.44 -10.17
C ILE A 73 2.43 -4.39 -10.44
N VAL A 74 2.18 -5.29 -9.50
CA VAL A 74 1.14 -6.34 -9.60
C VAL A 74 0.37 -6.39 -8.28
N HIS A 75 -0.92 -6.11 -8.37
CA HIS A 75 -1.91 -6.30 -7.31
C HIS A 75 -2.33 -7.77 -7.25
N THR A 76 -2.17 -8.42 -6.10
CA THR A 76 -2.42 -9.87 -5.99
C THR A 76 -3.90 -10.21 -5.83
N GLY A 77 -4.72 -9.28 -5.33
CA GLY A 77 -6.14 -9.50 -5.13
C GLY A 77 -6.74 -8.33 -4.36
N ASP A 78 -7.98 -8.00 -4.70
CA ASP A 78 -8.80 -7.01 -4.01
C ASP A 78 -9.65 -7.77 -2.99
N ASN A 79 -9.57 -7.36 -1.72
CA ASN A 79 -10.35 -7.92 -0.64
C ASN A 79 -11.34 -6.88 -0.11
N VAL A 80 -12.57 -6.94 -0.60
CA VAL A 80 -13.64 -5.99 -0.25
C VAL A 80 -14.20 -6.12 1.18
N THR A 81 -13.73 -7.09 1.97
CA THR A 81 -14.26 -7.36 3.32
C THR A 81 -13.23 -7.29 4.44
N GLY A 82 -11.94 -7.47 4.14
CA GLY A 82 -10.91 -7.76 5.15
C GLY A 82 -11.04 -9.16 5.74
N GLN A 83 -11.70 -10.08 5.03
CA GLN A 83 -11.91 -11.44 5.52
C GLN A 83 -10.66 -12.28 5.27
N GLY A 84 -9.71 -12.24 6.21
CA GLY A 84 -8.46 -12.97 6.17
C GLY A 84 -7.67 -12.84 7.47
N GLU A 85 -6.73 -13.76 7.71
CA GLU A 85 -5.69 -13.54 8.73
C GLU A 85 -4.43 -13.03 8.02
N GLY A 86 -3.98 -11.82 8.34
CA GLY A 86 -2.71 -11.27 7.85
C GLY A 86 -2.87 -10.13 6.86
N ASP A 87 -2.24 -10.26 5.68
CA ASP A 87 -2.34 -9.26 4.62
C ASP A 87 -3.54 -9.60 3.72
N ASP A 88 -4.60 -8.81 3.85
CA ASP A 88 -5.82 -8.91 3.04
C ASP A 88 -5.57 -8.54 1.58
N GLU A 89 -4.75 -7.51 1.36
CA GLU A 89 -4.30 -7.07 0.05
C GLU A 89 -2.79 -7.01 -0.02
N GLN A 90 -2.24 -7.36 -1.19
CA GLN A 90 -0.81 -7.24 -1.44
C GLN A 90 -0.53 -6.63 -2.81
N ILE A 91 0.42 -5.70 -2.83
CA ILE A 91 0.95 -5.09 -4.05
C ILE A 91 2.42 -5.45 -4.16
N ASN A 92 2.74 -6.25 -5.16
CA ASN A 92 4.10 -6.60 -5.50
C ASN A 92 4.68 -5.55 -6.44
N VAL A 93 5.86 -5.04 -6.12
CA VAL A 93 6.54 -3.97 -6.84
C VAL A 93 7.96 -4.42 -7.13
N ASN A 94 8.24 -4.74 -8.39
CA ASN A 94 9.55 -5.07 -8.91
C ASN A 94 10.29 -3.78 -9.31
N LEU A 95 11.17 -3.33 -8.42
CA LEU A 95 12.02 -2.17 -8.60
C LEU A 95 13.11 -2.39 -9.65
N ALA A 96 13.60 -3.62 -9.82
CA ALA A 96 14.65 -3.94 -10.78
C ALA A 96 14.17 -3.84 -12.24
N GLY A 97 12.87 -4.05 -12.47
CA GLY A 97 12.24 -3.89 -13.77
C GLY A 97 11.75 -2.48 -14.08
N LEU A 98 11.83 -1.54 -13.15
CA LEU A 98 11.28 -0.20 -13.36
C LEU A 98 12.09 0.58 -14.40
N PRO A 99 11.42 1.19 -15.39
CA PRO A 99 12.09 2.14 -16.29
C PRO A 99 12.76 3.27 -15.51
N ALA A 100 13.91 3.72 -16.00
CA ALA A 100 14.69 4.80 -15.38
C ALA A 100 13.95 6.14 -15.31
N ASP A 101 12.88 6.29 -16.08
CA ASP A 101 11.98 7.45 -16.04
C ASP A 101 11.11 7.51 -14.77
N ILE A 102 10.88 6.37 -14.10
CA ILE A 102 10.14 6.30 -12.84
C ILE A 102 11.09 6.65 -11.70
N GLU A 103 10.84 7.77 -11.04
CA GLU A 103 11.64 8.24 -9.91
C GLU A 103 11.09 7.73 -8.58
N LYS A 104 9.76 7.61 -8.49
CA LYS A 104 9.09 7.16 -7.28
C LYS A 104 7.76 6.46 -7.55
N ILE A 105 7.33 5.66 -6.59
CA ILE A 105 6.04 4.98 -6.57
C ILE A 105 5.34 5.36 -5.29
N VAL A 106 4.15 5.91 -5.40
CA VAL A 106 3.33 6.34 -4.27
C VAL A 106 2.26 5.29 -4.00
N PHE A 107 2.05 4.93 -2.74
CA PHE A 107 1.03 3.97 -2.32
C PHE A 107 -0.08 4.66 -1.55
N PRO A 108 -1.08 5.21 -2.23
CA PRO A 108 -2.30 5.66 -1.58
C PRO A 108 -3.16 4.46 -1.16
N VAL A 109 -3.77 4.60 0.01
CA VAL A 109 -4.92 3.79 0.41
C VAL A 109 -6.16 4.67 0.39
N SER A 110 -7.31 4.06 0.17
CA SER A 110 -8.60 4.69 0.40
C SER A 110 -9.61 3.69 0.91
N ILE A 111 -10.64 4.16 1.59
CA ILE A 111 -11.82 3.36 1.91
C ILE A 111 -12.84 3.54 0.79
N TYR A 112 -13.28 2.44 0.20
CA TYR A 112 -14.29 2.44 -0.84
C TYR A 112 -15.63 2.95 -0.30
N ASP A 113 -16.21 3.93 -0.99
CA ASP A 113 -17.51 4.52 -0.68
C ASP A 113 -17.60 5.12 0.75
N ALA A 114 -16.47 5.54 1.33
CA ALA A 114 -16.37 6.02 2.70
C ALA A 114 -17.38 7.13 3.06
N GLU A 115 -17.64 8.05 2.13
CA GLU A 115 -18.55 9.19 2.34
C GLU A 115 -20.01 8.74 2.44
N SER A 116 -20.43 7.84 1.53
CA SER A 116 -21.78 7.27 1.50
C SER A 116 -22.01 6.28 2.65
N ARG A 117 -20.97 5.52 3.04
CA ARG A 117 -20.99 4.59 4.18
C ARG A 117 -20.71 5.25 5.53
N SER A 118 -20.31 6.53 5.55
CA SER A 118 -19.84 7.25 6.74
C SER A 118 -18.77 6.47 7.53
N GLN A 119 -17.82 5.89 6.80
CA GLN A 119 -16.71 5.10 7.31
C GLN A 119 -15.42 5.91 7.31
N ASN A 120 -14.50 5.57 8.23
CA ASN A 120 -13.16 6.15 8.30
C ASN A 120 -12.19 5.10 8.89
N PHE A 121 -10.88 5.33 8.75
CA PHE A 121 -9.89 4.37 9.26
C PHE A 121 -9.96 4.18 10.78
N GLY A 122 -10.51 5.13 11.53
CA GLY A 122 -10.65 5.02 12.99
C GLY A 122 -11.72 4.03 13.45
N GLN A 123 -12.65 3.67 12.56
CA GLN A 123 -13.63 2.61 12.81
C GLN A 123 -13.07 1.21 12.47
N VAL A 124 -12.02 1.16 11.67
CA VAL A 124 -11.37 -0.08 11.25
C VAL A 124 -10.41 -0.52 12.35
N ARG A 125 -10.51 -1.78 12.77
CA ARG A 125 -9.65 -2.32 13.83
C ARG A 125 -8.46 -3.02 13.23
N ASN A 126 -7.32 -2.95 13.93
CA ASN A 126 -6.07 -3.61 13.52
C ASN A 126 -5.71 -3.35 12.05
N ALA A 127 -6.02 -2.16 11.55
CA ALA A 127 -5.59 -1.79 10.21
C ALA A 127 -4.10 -1.48 10.26
N PHE A 128 -3.31 -2.22 9.49
CA PHE A 128 -1.88 -2.03 9.33
C PHE A 128 -1.47 -2.17 7.88
N ILE A 129 -0.42 -1.47 7.50
CA ILE A 129 0.28 -1.67 6.24
C ILE A 129 1.73 -1.97 6.53
N ARG A 130 2.32 -2.85 5.73
CA ARG A 130 3.72 -3.21 5.85
C ARG A 130 4.37 -3.35 4.49
N ILE A 131 5.68 -3.14 4.46
CA ILE A 131 6.52 -3.31 3.29
C ILE A 131 7.50 -4.43 3.60
N VAL A 132 7.48 -5.46 2.77
CA VAL A 132 8.30 -6.66 2.90
C VAL A 132 9.22 -6.76 1.69
N ASN A 133 10.49 -7.08 1.90
CA ASN A 133 11.40 -7.36 0.81
C ASN A 133 11.10 -8.74 0.22
N GLN A 134 10.79 -8.83 -1.08
CA GLN A 134 10.47 -10.10 -1.73
C GLN A 134 11.70 -11.03 -1.80
N ALA A 135 12.92 -10.48 -1.85
CA ALA A 135 14.14 -11.28 -1.98
C ALA A 135 14.47 -12.08 -0.70
N GLY A 136 13.98 -11.66 0.46
CA GLY A 136 14.32 -12.26 1.75
C GLY A 136 13.14 -12.50 2.71
N GLY A 137 11.94 -12.02 2.37
CA GLY A 137 10.77 -12.06 3.26
C GLY A 137 10.91 -11.16 4.49
N THR A 138 11.92 -10.29 4.52
CA THR A 138 12.18 -9.40 5.65
C THR A 138 11.22 -8.22 5.60
N GLU A 139 10.42 -8.05 6.65
CA GLU A 139 9.61 -6.86 6.85
C GLU A 139 10.53 -5.66 7.09
N ILE A 140 10.49 -4.70 6.15
CA ILE A 140 11.31 -3.49 6.14
C ILE A 140 10.64 -2.45 7.03
N ALA A 141 9.34 -2.27 6.81
CA ALA A 141 8.59 -1.22 7.45
C ALA A 141 7.18 -1.68 7.77
N ARG A 142 6.65 -1.20 8.88
CA ARG A 142 5.25 -1.39 9.26
C ARG A 142 4.68 -0.09 9.79
N TYR A 143 3.44 0.20 9.43
CA TYR A 143 2.69 1.35 9.86
C TYR A 143 1.29 0.90 10.29
N ASP A 144 0.90 1.23 11.52
CA ASP A 144 -0.42 0.91 12.05
C ASP A 144 -1.35 2.12 11.83
N LEU A 145 -2.41 1.90 11.04
CA LEU A 145 -3.39 2.93 10.64
C LEU A 145 -4.31 3.37 11.78
N SER A 146 -4.51 2.47 12.75
CA SER A 146 -5.59 2.55 13.72
C SER A 146 -5.53 3.78 14.64
N GLU A 147 -4.34 4.37 14.85
CA GLU A 147 -4.17 5.53 15.75
C GLU A 147 -4.05 6.88 15.04
N ASP A 148 -3.41 6.95 13.87
CA ASP A 148 -3.03 8.22 13.24
C ASP A 148 -3.98 8.71 12.13
N ALA A 149 -4.79 7.81 11.57
CA ALA A 149 -5.65 8.08 10.41
C ALA A 149 -7.15 8.11 10.77
N ALA A 150 -7.49 8.22 12.06
CA ALA A 150 -8.83 7.93 12.55
C ALA A 150 -9.98 8.71 11.86
N THR A 151 -9.71 9.94 11.40
CA THR A 151 -10.69 10.79 10.71
C THR A 151 -10.58 10.75 9.19
N GLU A 152 -9.55 10.14 8.65
CA GLU A 152 -9.26 10.16 7.21
C GLU A 152 -9.98 8.99 6.51
N THR A 153 -10.31 9.22 5.24
CA THR A 153 -10.92 8.22 4.35
C THR A 153 -9.97 7.79 3.24
N ALA A 154 -8.95 8.59 2.96
CA ALA A 154 -7.88 8.29 2.02
C ALA A 154 -6.58 8.92 2.50
N MET A 155 -5.48 8.21 2.36
CA MET A 155 -4.16 8.73 2.71
C MET A 155 -3.06 8.09 1.88
N VAL A 156 -1.98 8.83 1.66
CA VAL A 156 -0.74 8.26 1.11
C VAL A 156 0.03 7.63 2.24
N PHE A 157 0.26 6.32 2.18
CA PHE A 157 1.02 5.62 3.21
C PHE A 157 2.52 5.81 3.08
N GLY A 158 3.00 5.76 1.86
CA GLY A 158 4.41 5.83 1.59
C GLY A 158 4.68 6.08 0.14
N GLU A 159 5.89 6.55 -0.12
CA GLU A 159 6.46 6.61 -1.44
C GLU A 159 7.79 5.86 -1.42
N LEU A 160 7.96 4.98 -2.41
CA LEU A 160 9.23 4.34 -2.74
C LEU A 160 9.91 5.21 -3.77
N TYR A 161 11.02 5.84 -3.42
CA TYR A 161 11.78 6.69 -4.34
C TYR A 161 13.22 6.19 -4.49
N ARG A 162 13.84 6.53 -5.62
CA ARG A 162 15.22 6.15 -5.95
C ARG A 162 16.26 7.14 -5.42
#